data_AF-A0A1Y5F3V3-F1
#
_entry.id   AF-A0A1Y5F3V3-F1
#
_cell.length_a   1.000
_cell.length_b   1.000
_cell.length_c   1.000
_cell.angle_alpha   90.00
_cell.angle_beta   90.00
_cell.angle_gamma   90.00
#
_symmetry.space_group_name_H-M   'P 1'
#
loop_
_entity.id
_entity.type
_entity.pdbx_description
1 polymer ?
#
loop_
_entity_poly.entity_id
_entity_poly.type
_entity_poly.pdbx_seq_one_letter_code
_entity_poly.pdbx_strand_id
1 'polypeptide(L)'
;MKKLLLCGLLTIALTTPKALAAGDDSCDGKIQNNIIIHGIGGSKKSFGFMDRSLEKNIPCTKSHHFEYNTKSSQLSTVDFAKSLDSFLNNIPVTKEKDLNFIMHSQGGLVGLTYLFNTYNKTEGFSAENLKRLNKFVSMSTPFWGSDFAMMGQSVFFNFNIDNNGISPFGKNQLNDMKYGSQFFQGQIRNLFHPKNRGFLNYLKSEIKVLNISGMAPFQNSFLSGIGSQFFEGDFIVNIPSMTLNTLNAMAGSLNYKEDLVQVLKTHKSELGKQSYVIGTHIDVYAGTIGYGVVDTPEECLELSACDHPGFNSLFSFLTKDVVLTDKEITKVIKGFDLHVMVGFPKGITKLSEAQIVVKNQEDKEINLSNYRFNGNEHKNISLDLDKGIGYFLIKGSLISKLPSNSIELEIRHPEITTRRVVVEVEKGKATILRMIVRKK
;
A
#
# COMPACT_ATOMS: atom_id res chain seq x y z
N MET A 1 68.66 29.19 10.02
CA MET A 1 67.35 28.74 9.49
C MET A 1 66.28 29.04 10.53
N LYS A 2 65.43 30.03 10.27
CA LYS A 2 64.35 30.48 11.16
C LYS A 2 63.12 29.58 10.97
N LYS A 3 62.61 28.96 12.03
CA LYS A 3 61.25 28.37 12.06
C LYS A 3 60.33 29.32 12.82
N LEU A 4 59.39 29.91 12.09
CA LEU A 4 58.31 30.75 12.62
C LEU A 4 57.25 29.83 13.23
N LEU A 5 56.95 30.05 14.51
CA LEU A 5 55.84 29.43 15.22
C LEU A 5 54.60 30.32 15.03
N LEU A 6 53.62 29.87 14.25
CA LEU A 6 52.38 30.60 14.01
C LEU A 6 51.34 30.15 15.04
N CYS A 7 51.16 30.95 16.11
CA CYS A 7 50.04 30.82 17.04
C CYS A 7 48.76 31.34 16.37
N GLY A 8 47.87 30.44 15.96
CA GLY A 8 46.50 30.79 15.58
C GLY A 8 45.65 30.96 16.83
N LEU A 9 45.24 32.20 17.13
CA LEU A 9 44.18 32.49 18.09
C LEU A 9 42.85 31.92 17.56
N LEU A 10 42.28 30.97 18.28
CA LEU A 10 40.93 30.47 18.07
C LEU A 10 39.96 31.35 18.89
N THR A 11 39.28 32.28 18.23
CA THR A 11 38.20 33.08 18.81
C THR A 11 36.95 32.21 18.97
N ILE A 12 36.72 31.68 20.17
CA ILE A 12 35.46 31.04 20.55
C ILE A 12 34.44 32.16 20.75
N ALA A 13 33.61 32.41 19.73
CA ALA A 13 32.42 33.23 19.87
C ALA A 13 31.38 32.47 20.70
N LEU A 14 31.29 32.81 21.98
CA LEU A 14 30.21 32.41 22.88
C LEU A 14 28.90 33.10 22.41
N THR A 15 28.19 32.50 21.47
CA THR A 15 26.80 32.86 21.20
C THR A 15 25.93 32.26 22.30
N THR A 16 25.53 33.08 23.26
CA THR A 16 24.47 32.75 24.21
C THR A 16 23.23 32.27 23.45
N PRO A 17 22.65 31.10 23.77
CA PRO A 17 21.38 30.69 23.19
C PRO A 17 20.33 31.70 23.66
N LYS A 18 19.79 32.48 22.72
CA LYS A 18 18.54 33.20 22.97
C LYS A 18 17.49 32.14 23.26
N ALA A 19 17.10 32.02 24.53
CA ALA A 19 15.88 31.35 24.92
C ALA A 19 14.75 31.98 24.10
N LEU A 20 14.26 31.23 23.12
CA LEU A 20 12.99 31.51 22.45
C LEU A 20 11.94 31.38 23.55
N ALA A 21 11.51 32.53 24.07
CA ALA A 21 10.31 32.61 24.89
C ALA A 21 9.18 31.97 24.08
N ALA A 22 8.57 30.93 24.66
CA ALA A 22 7.33 30.35 24.17
C ALA A 22 6.29 31.48 24.13
N GLY A 23 6.03 32.00 22.95
CA GLY A 23 4.91 32.91 22.73
C GLY A 23 3.63 32.16 23.07
N ASP A 24 2.65 32.87 23.64
CA ASP A 24 1.29 32.39 23.80
C ASP A 24 0.77 31.88 22.44
N ASP A 25 0.88 30.57 22.24
CA ASP A 25 0.41 29.84 21.06
C ASP A 25 -1.11 29.72 21.14
N SER A 26 -1.80 30.85 20.94
CA SER A 26 -3.23 30.86 20.73
C SER A 26 -3.52 30.13 19.41
N CYS A 27 -3.94 28.87 19.50
CA CYS A 27 -4.44 28.10 18.36
C CYS A 27 -5.83 28.63 17.98
N ASP A 28 -5.90 29.82 17.38
CA ASP A 28 -7.11 30.54 16.95
C ASP A 28 -7.95 29.74 15.93
N GLY A 29 -8.58 28.65 16.36
CA GLY A 29 -9.40 27.76 15.53
C GLY A 29 -8.65 27.06 14.39
N LYS A 30 -7.30 27.05 14.38
CA LYS A 30 -6.48 26.47 13.29
C LYS A 30 -5.94 25.07 13.61
N ILE A 31 -6.68 24.28 14.37
CA ILE A 31 -6.22 22.95 14.79
C ILE A 31 -6.15 22.02 13.57
N GLN A 32 -5.07 21.24 13.44
CA GLN A 32 -4.96 20.11 12.53
C GLN A 32 -5.31 18.82 13.30
N ASN A 33 -6.24 18.04 12.77
CA ASN A 33 -6.68 16.79 13.37
C ASN A 33 -6.03 15.61 12.63
N ASN A 34 -5.15 14.89 13.32
CA ASN A 34 -4.55 13.66 12.82
C ASN A 34 -5.44 12.49 13.20
N ILE A 35 -6.07 11.85 12.23
CA ILE A 35 -6.91 10.68 12.41
C ILE A 35 -6.03 9.44 12.21
N ILE A 36 -5.71 8.77 13.31
CA ILE A 36 -4.82 7.62 13.36
C ILE A 36 -5.66 6.34 13.28
N ILE A 37 -5.42 5.54 12.24
CA ILE A 37 -6.23 4.37 11.89
C ILE A 37 -5.35 3.12 11.87
N HIS A 38 -5.56 2.23 12.83
CA HIS A 38 -4.78 0.99 12.96
C HIS A 38 -5.11 -0.03 11.87
N GLY A 39 -4.30 -1.08 11.79
CA GLY A 39 -4.52 -2.23 10.91
C GLY A 39 -5.29 -3.38 11.57
N ILE A 40 -5.48 -4.46 10.81
CA ILE A 40 -6.10 -5.69 11.30
C ILE A 40 -5.33 -6.26 12.50
N GLY A 41 -6.04 -6.68 13.55
CA GLY A 41 -5.45 -7.13 14.83
C GLY A 41 -4.73 -6.05 15.65
N GLY A 42 -4.62 -4.82 15.13
CA GLY A 42 -4.00 -3.69 15.81
C GLY A 42 -4.94 -2.93 16.74
N SER A 43 -4.40 -1.87 17.33
CA SER A 43 -5.12 -0.86 18.14
C SER A 43 -4.29 0.43 18.18
N LYS A 44 -4.68 1.42 18.98
CA LYS A 44 -3.86 2.61 19.27
C LYS A 44 -2.42 2.28 19.71
N LYS A 45 -2.23 1.14 20.39
CA LYS A 45 -0.90 0.71 20.85
C LYS A 45 0.06 0.39 19.70
N SER A 46 -0.46 0.07 18.52
CA SER A 46 0.36 -0.26 17.34
C SER A 46 1.19 0.93 16.84
N PHE A 47 0.88 2.16 17.27
CA PHE A 47 1.58 3.37 16.86
C PHE A 47 2.60 3.87 17.90
N GLY A 48 2.79 3.17 19.02
CA GLY A 48 3.66 3.60 20.10
C GLY A 48 3.29 4.99 20.62
N PHE A 49 4.24 5.91 20.59
CA PHE A 49 4.14 7.31 21.02
C PHE A 49 3.83 8.29 19.87
N MET A 50 3.33 7.82 18.72
CA MET A 50 3.13 8.67 17.54
C MET A 50 2.21 9.87 17.83
N ASP A 51 1.09 9.64 18.51
CA ASP A 51 0.12 10.70 18.82
C ASP A 51 0.74 11.83 19.65
N ARG A 52 1.40 11.47 20.75
CA ARG A 52 2.10 12.41 21.64
C ARG A 52 3.26 13.10 20.93
N SER A 53 4.00 12.37 20.10
CA SER A 53 5.13 12.91 19.34
C SER A 53 4.64 13.94 18.32
N LEU A 54 3.51 13.69 17.65
CA LEU A 54 2.90 14.65 16.72
C LEU A 54 2.36 15.88 17.45
N GLU A 55 1.63 15.71 18.55
CA GLU A 55 1.04 16.83 19.31
C GLU A 55 2.12 17.72 19.96
N LYS A 56 3.22 17.12 20.41
CA LYS A 56 4.34 17.87 21.00
C LYS A 56 5.17 18.63 19.97
N ASN A 57 5.39 18.05 18.79
CA ASN A 57 6.32 18.60 17.80
C ASN A 57 5.64 19.35 16.64
N ILE A 58 4.32 19.32 16.54
CA ILE A 58 3.55 20.07 15.53
C ILE A 58 2.56 21.00 16.25
N PRO A 59 2.78 22.33 16.23
CA PRO A 59 1.87 23.28 16.85
C PRO A 59 0.44 23.13 16.36
N CYS A 60 -0.52 23.38 17.27
CA CYS A 60 -1.95 23.35 16.97
C CYS A 60 -2.41 22.05 16.29
N THR A 61 -1.93 20.91 16.77
CA THR A 61 -2.31 19.60 16.26
C THR A 61 -2.96 18.77 17.36
N LYS A 62 -3.95 17.97 16.99
CA LYS A 62 -4.60 17.00 17.88
C LYS A 62 -4.71 15.66 17.19
N SER A 63 -4.37 14.59 17.89
CA SER A 63 -4.40 13.23 17.40
C SER A 63 -5.63 12.50 17.93
N HIS A 64 -6.31 11.77 17.05
CA HIS A 64 -7.53 11.03 17.35
C HIS A 64 -7.39 9.61 16.82
N HIS A 65 -7.50 8.62 17.69
CA HIS A 65 -7.44 7.21 17.30
C HIS A 65 -8.83 6.73 16.89
N PHE A 66 -8.95 6.21 15.67
CA PHE A 66 -10.13 5.49 15.23
C PHE A 66 -9.94 3.99 15.45
N GLU A 67 -10.68 3.45 16.42
CA GLU A 67 -10.65 2.04 16.79
C GLU A 67 -11.85 1.31 16.16
N TYR A 68 -11.62 0.13 15.59
CA TYR A 68 -12.67 -0.69 15.00
C TYR A 68 -12.45 -2.18 15.27
N ASN A 69 -13.55 -2.96 15.26
CA ASN A 69 -13.53 -4.35 15.71
C ASN A 69 -12.93 -5.29 14.66
N THR A 70 -11.60 -5.41 14.67
CA THR A 70 -10.83 -6.26 13.74
C THR A 70 -11.02 -7.76 13.97
N LYS A 71 -11.71 -8.19 15.03
CA LYS A 71 -12.03 -9.60 15.28
C LYS A 71 -13.40 -10.02 14.73
N SER A 72 -14.24 -9.08 14.31
CA SER A 72 -15.57 -9.40 13.81
C SER A 72 -15.51 -10.05 12.43
N SER A 73 -15.92 -11.32 12.33
CA SER A 73 -16.12 -11.99 11.05
C SER A 73 -17.32 -11.45 10.26
N GLN A 74 -18.20 -10.66 10.88
CA GLN A 74 -19.38 -10.09 10.23
C GLN A 74 -19.08 -8.76 9.56
N LEU A 75 -18.10 -8.01 10.07
CA LEU A 75 -17.79 -6.67 9.56
C LEU A 75 -16.71 -6.74 8.48
N SER A 76 -16.94 -5.98 7.42
CA SER A 76 -16.02 -5.75 6.31
C SER A 76 -15.31 -4.40 6.42
N THR A 77 -14.36 -4.16 5.53
CA THR A 77 -13.70 -2.86 5.38
C THR A 77 -14.70 -1.74 5.05
N VAL A 78 -15.80 -2.05 4.37
CA VAL A 78 -16.87 -1.08 4.07
C VAL A 78 -17.61 -0.68 5.34
N ASP A 79 -17.89 -1.63 6.23
CA ASP A 79 -18.55 -1.34 7.51
C ASP A 79 -17.67 -0.47 8.40
N PHE A 80 -16.37 -0.77 8.46
CA PHE A 80 -15.41 0.08 9.17
C PHE A 80 -15.31 1.48 8.57
N ALA A 81 -15.39 1.62 7.25
CA ALA A 81 -15.40 2.93 6.58
C ALA A 81 -16.67 3.73 6.92
N LYS A 82 -17.84 3.09 7.08
CA LYS A 82 -19.06 3.75 7.57
C LYS A 82 -18.92 4.21 9.03
N SER A 83 -18.33 3.36 9.88
CA SER A 83 -18.02 3.73 11.26
C SER A 83 -17.01 4.89 11.34
N LEU A 84 -16.05 4.96 10.40
CA LEU A 84 -15.14 6.09 10.28
C LEU A 84 -15.90 7.39 9.95
N ASP A 85 -16.87 7.36 9.04
CA ASP A 85 -17.70 8.55 8.75
C ASP A 85 -18.41 9.06 10.01
N SER A 86 -19.02 8.14 10.77
CA SER A 86 -19.68 8.46 12.03
C SER A 86 -18.71 9.03 13.07
N PHE A 87 -17.49 8.50 13.14
CA PHE A 87 -16.44 9.01 14.02
C PHE A 87 -16.03 10.44 13.65
N LEU A 88 -15.82 10.72 12.36
CA LEU A 88 -15.40 12.04 11.87
C LEU A 88 -16.43 13.14 12.14
N ASN A 89 -17.72 12.79 12.13
CA ASN A 89 -18.80 13.72 12.46
C ASN A 89 -18.73 14.22 13.92
N ASN A 90 -18.05 13.49 14.81
CA ASN A 90 -17.82 13.91 16.18
C ASN A 90 -16.55 14.75 16.36
N ILE A 91 -15.72 14.88 15.32
CA ILE A 91 -14.50 15.68 15.36
C ILE A 91 -14.87 17.13 15.00
N PRO A 92 -14.68 18.11 15.92
CA PRO A 92 -15.04 19.49 15.69
C PRO A 92 -14.48 20.03 14.37
N VAL A 93 -15.34 20.69 13.59
CA VAL A 93 -14.92 21.35 12.35
C VAL A 93 -14.20 22.64 12.72
N THR A 94 -12.93 22.73 12.35
CA THR A 94 -12.11 23.90 12.68
C THR A 94 -11.90 24.79 11.45
N LYS A 95 -11.68 24.16 10.29
CA LYS A 95 -11.59 24.80 8.97
C LYS A 95 -11.65 23.72 7.87
N GLU A 96 -11.65 24.14 6.60
CA GLU A 96 -11.36 23.23 5.50
C GLU A 96 -9.91 22.72 5.58
N LYS A 97 -9.66 21.52 5.05
CA LYS A 97 -8.32 20.90 5.07
C LYS A 97 -7.73 20.80 6.49
N ASP A 98 -8.56 20.45 7.48
CA ASP A 98 -8.16 20.23 8.87
C ASP A 98 -7.94 18.77 9.26
N LEU A 99 -8.30 17.80 8.41
CA LEU A 99 -8.09 16.37 8.69
C LEU A 99 -6.87 15.81 7.95
N ASN A 100 -6.02 15.08 8.66
CA ASN A 100 -4.95 14.26 8.10
C ASN A 100 -5.19 12.80 8.47
N PHE A 101 -5.33 11.90 7.51
CA PHE A 101 -5.39 10.47 7.79
C PHE A 101 -3.99 9.90 7.87
N ILE A 102 -3.72 9.16 8.95
CA ILE A 102 -2.48 8.43 9.19
C ILE A 102 -2.87 6.97 9.44
N MET A 103 -2.57 6.12 8.48
CA MET A 103 -3.16 4.78 8.40
C MET A 103 -2.07 3.72 8.33
N HIS A 104 -2.28 2.62 9.04
CA HIS A 104 -1.39 1.47 9.01
C HIS A 104 -2.09 0.24 8.43
N SER A 105 -1.43 -0.53 7.56
CA SER A 105 -1.91 -1.84 7.11
C SER A 105 -3.35 -1.75 6.56
N GLN A 106 -4.31 -2.56 7.04
CA GLN A 106 -5.73 -2.49 6.67
C GLN A 106 -6.36 -1.11 6.83
N GLY A 107 -5.89 -0.29 7.77
CA GLY A 107 -6.41 1.06 8.00
C GLY A 107 -6.38 1.93 6.74
N GLY A 108 -5.39 1.72 5.85
CA GLY A 108 -5.34 2.46 4.58
C GLY A 108 -6.39 1.99 3.58
N LEU A 109 -6.81 0.73 3.63
CA LEU A 109 -7.95 0.22 2.86
C LEU A 109 -9.27 0.81 3.40
N VAL A 110 -9.41 0.92 4.72
CA VAL A 110 -10.56 1.59 5.36
C VAL A 110 -10.65 3.04 4.89
N GLY A 111 -9.54 3.80 4.97
CA GLY A 111 -9.50 5.19 4.54
C GLY A 111 -9.77 5.38 3.05
N LEU A 112 -9.22 4.52 2.18
CA LEU A 112 -9.48 4.60 0.74
C LEU A 112 -10.94 4.24 0.40
N THR A 113 -11.50 3.24 1.09
CA THR A 113 -12.90 2.83 0.96
C THR A 113 -13.82 3.96 1.39
N TYR A 114 -13.51 4.62 2.51
CA TYR A 114 -14.23 5.81 2.96
C TYR A 114 -14.22 6.89 1.88
N LEU A 115 -13.05 7.28 1.37
CA LEU A 115 -12.95 8.33 0.38
C LEU A 115 -13.73 8.04 -0.90
N PHE A 116 -13.64 6.81 -1.41
CA PHE A 116 -14.37 6.43 -2.60
C PHE A 116 -15.88 6.49 -2.40
N ASN A 117 -16.39 5.92 -1.31
CA ASN A 117 -17.84 5.85 -1.06
C ASN A 117 -18.42 7.23 -0.73
N THR A 118 -17.70 8.04 0.05
CA THR A 118 -18.07 9.41 0.36
C THR A 118 -18.09 10.30 -0.88
N TYR A 119 -17.07 10.21 -1.76
CA TYR A 119 -17.03 10.95 -3.02
C TYR A 119 -18.24 10.62 -3.91
N ASN A 120 -18.60 9.33 -3.99
CA ASN A 120 -19.73 8.87 -4.80
C ASN A 120 -21.08 8.97 -4.09
N LYS A 121 -21.14 9.52 -2.87
CA LYS A 121 -22.37 9.66 -2.06
C LYS A 121 -23.11 8.32 -1.92
N THR A 122 -22.36 7.25 -1.69
CA THR A 122 -22.94 5.93 -1.47
C THR A 122 -23.73 5.93 -0.16
N GLU A 123 -24.80 5.13 -0.09
CA GLU A 123 -25.65 5.04 1.10
C GLU A 123 -24.83 4.74 2.37
N GLY A 124 -25.07 5.55 3.41
CA GLY A 124 -24.36 5.47 4.70
C GLY A 124 -23.04 6.25 4.76
N PHE A 125 -22.75 7.13 3.80
CA PHE A 125 -21.56 8.00 3.81
C PHE A 125 -21.92 9.48 3.62
N SER A 126 -21.41 10.35 4.50
CA SER A 126 -21.59 11.81 4.42
C SER A 126 -20.46 12.50 3.63
N ALA A 127 -20.84 13.33 2.66
CA ALA A 127 -19.89 14.14 1.88
C ALA A 127 -19.28 15.32 2.66
N GLU A 128 -19.79 15.63 3.85
CA GLU A 128 -19.42 16.85 4.60
C GLU A 128 -17.95 16.90 4.99
N ASN A 129 -17.37 15.76 5.35
CA ASN A 129 -15.97 15.68 5.78
C ASN A 129 -14.97 15.59 4.61
N LEU A 130 -15.44 15.46 3.36
CA LEU A 130 -14.56 15.29 2.20
C LEU A 130 -13.71 16.55 1.93
N LYS A 131 -14.30 17.74 2.11
CA LYS A 131 -13.59 19.03 1.99
C LYS A 131 -12.60 19.29 3.14
N ARG A 132 -12.77 18.58 4.25
CA ARG A 132 -11.90 18.67 5.42
C ARG A 132 -10.61 17.87 5.26
N LEU A 133 -10.58 16.86 4.41
CA LEU A 133 -9.37 16.05 4.22
C LEU A 133 -8.27 16.80 3.46
N ASN A 134 -7.10 16.87 4.09
CA ASN A 134 -5.87 17.48 3.57
C ASN A 134 -4.86 16.43 3.13
N LYS A 135 -4.48 15.53 4.05
CA LYS A 135 -3.42 14.54 3.83
C LYS A 135 -3.93 13.12 4.01
N PHE A 136 -3.45 12.23 3.15
CA PHE A 136 -3.70 10.79 3.22
C PHE A 136 -2.34 10.10 3.28
N VAL A 137 -1.96 9.65 4.47
CA VAL A 137 -0.69 8.95 4.70
C VAL A 137 -0.98 7.49 5.01
N SER A 138 -0.54 6.60 4.14
CA SER A 138 -0.59 5.17 4.34
C SER A 138 0.80 4.65 4.72
N MET A 139 0.84 3.70 5.65
CA MET A 139 2.05 3.07 6.13
C MET A 139 1.87 1.56 5.97
N SER A 140 2.66 0.97 5.07
CA SER A 140 2.62 -0.44 4.69
C SER A 140 1.22 -1.00 4.37
N THR A 141 0.33 -0.19 3.80
CA THR A 141 -1.03 -0.64 3.43
C THR A 141 -1.01 -1.55 2.21
N PRO A 142 -1.50 -2.80 2.27
CA PRO A 142 -1.55 -3.70 1.12
C PRO A 142 -2.72 -3.34 0.18
N PHE A 143 -2.61 -2.23 -0.55
CA PHE A 143 -3.64 -1.79 -1.50
C PHE A 143 -3.96 -2.84 -2.55
N TRP A 144 -2.95 -3.63 -2.95
CA TRP A 144 -3.10 -4.63 -4.01
C TRP A 144 -3.30 -6.07 -3.51
N GLY A 145 -3.50 -6.24 -2.20
CA GLY A 145 -3.71 -7.52 -1.52
C GLY A 145 -2.47 -8.02 -0.81
N SER A 146 -2.62 -9.11 -0.05
CA SER A 146 -1.52 -9.74 0.69
C SER A 146 -1.64 -11.27 0.76
N ASP A 147 -0.49 -11.95 0.75
CA ASP A 147 -0.30 -13.37 1.01
C ASP A 147 -0.66 -13.71 2.46
N PHE A 148 -0.35 -12.81 3.39
CA PHE A 148 -0.71 -12.96 4.79
C PHE A 148 -2.20 -13.20 4.95
N ALA A 149 -3.03 -12.41 4.26
CA ALA A 149 -4.47 -12.56 4.30
C ALA A 149 -4.95 -13.92 3.76
N MET A 150 -4.27 -14.46 2.74
CA MET A 150 -4.53 -15.81 2.22
C MET A 150 -4.17 -16.89 3.24
N MET A 151 -2.98 -16.79 3.83
CA MET A 151 -2.50 -17.74 4.84
C MET A 151 -3.36 -17.70 6.09
N GLY A 152 -3.62 -16.52 6.64
CA GLY A 152 -4.47 -16.31 7.80
C GLY A 152 -5.88 -16.88 7.59
N GLN A 153 -6.47 -16.68 6.41
CA GLN A 153 -7.76 -17.29 6.10
C GLN A 153 -7.70 -18.83 6.12
N SER A 154 -6.64 -19.42 5.53
CA SER A 154 -6.47 -20.87 5.50
C SER A 154 -6.14 -21.49 6.86
N VAL A 155 -5.46 -20.77 7.75
CA VAL A 155 -5.07 -21.25 9.08
C VAL A 155 -6.20 -21.09 10.09
N PHE A 156 -6.82 -19.91 10.15
CA PHE A 156 -7.78 -19.58 11.19
C PHE A 156 -9.23 -19.91 10.82
N PHE A 157 -9.55 -20.01 9.54
CA PHE A 157 -10.93 -20.19 9.05
C PHE A 157 -11.09 -21.42 8.15
N ASN A 158 -10.22 -22.41 8.33
CA ASN A 158 -10.40 -23.70 7.66
C ASN A 158 -11.69 -24.39 8.15
N PHE A 159 -12.24 -25.29 7.33
CA PHE A 159 -13.43 -26.09 7.65
C PHE A 159 -14.76 -25.33 7.84
N ASN A 160 -14.96 -24.19 7.16
CA ASN A 160 -16.20 -23.39 7.20
C ASN A 160 -16.62 -22.88 8.60
N ILE A 161 -15.68 -22.79 9.54
CA ILE A 161 -15.94 -22.19 10.85
C ILE A 161 -15.79 -20.68 10.69
N ASP A 162 -16.90 -19.94 10.62
CA ASP A 162 -16.89 -18.49 10.41
C ASP A 162 -16.49 -17.69 11.66
N ASN A 163 -16.67 -18.28 12.85
CA ASN A 163 -16.30 -17.67 14.12
C ASN A 163 -15.22 -18.53 14.79
N ASN A 164 -13.97 -18.09 14.70
CA ASN A 164 -12.87 -18.69 15.44
C ASN A 164 -12.47 -17.75 16.60
N GLY A 165 -12.80 -18.13 17.84
CA GLY A 165 -12.47 -17.35 19.03
C GLY A 165 -10.97 -17.20 19.32
N ILE A 166 -10.12 -18.00 18.66
CA ILE A 166 -8.67 -17.93 18.74
C ILE A 166 -8.10 -16.96 17.68
N SER A 167 -8.84 -16.71 16.60
CA SER A 167 -8.40 -15.80 15.54
C SER A 167 -8.34 -14.36 16.06
N PRO A 168 -7.20 -13.67 15.94
CA PRO A 168 -7.12 -12.24 16.23
C PRO A 168 -7.75 -11.38 15.11
N PHE A 169 -8.29 -12.01 14.05
CA PHE A 169 -8.80 -11.37 12.84
C PHE A 169 -10.20 -11.87 12.48
N GLY A 170 -11.01 -11.04 11.83
CA GLY A 170 -12.29 -11.45 11.24
C GLY A 170 -12.14 -12.05 9.84
N LYS A 171 -12.98 -13.04 9.49
CA LYS A 171 -12.95 -13.70 8.17
C LYS A 171 -13.15 -12.73 7.00
N ASN A 172 -14.15 -11.84 7.06
CA ASN A 172 -14.43 -10.88 5.98
C ASN A 172 -13.27 -9.92 5.73
N GLN A 173 -12.55 -9.55 6.78
CA GLN A 173 -11.41 -8.64 6.74
C GLN A 173 -10.20 -9.26 6.02
N LEU A 174 -9.90 -10.53 6.35
CA LEU A 174 -8.90 -11.30 5.62
C LEU A 174 -9.33 -11.50 4.15
N ASN A 175 -10.62 -11.73 3.91
CA ASN A 175 -11.12 -11.82 2.54
C ASN A 175 -10.96 -10.50 1.76
N ASP A 176 -11.20 -9.35 2.39
CA ASP A 176 -11.00 -8.05 1.73
C ASP A 176 -9.54 -7.81 1.35
N MET A 177 -8.60 -8.20 2.22
CA MET A 177 -7.15 -8.04 2.01
C MET A 177 -6.52 -9.11 1.10
N LYS A 178 -7.26 -10.19 0.79
CA LYS A 178 -6.76 -11.29 -0.03
C LYS A 178 -6.60 -10.86 -1.50
N TYR A 179 -5.48 -11.25 -2.10
CA TYR A 179 -5.28 -11.08 -3.55
C TYR A 179 -6.43 -11.68 -4.36
N GLY A 180 -6.90 -10.93 -5.35
CA GLY A 180 -7.99 -11.37 -6.23
C GLY A 180 -9.37 -11.38 -5.58
N SER A 181 -9.53 -10.97 -4.31
CA SER A 181 -10.85 -10.91 -3.68
C SER A 181 -11.82 -10.01 -4.47
N GLN A 182 -13.12 -10.25 -4.31
CA GLN A 182 -14.13 -9.42 -4.97
C GLN A 182 -14.04 -7.95 -4.53
N PHE A 183 -13.71 -7.71 -3.26
CA PHE A 183 -13.43 -6.38 -2.72
C PHE A 183 -12.27 -5.74 -3.45
N PHE A 184 -11.14 -6.45 -3.58
CA PHE A 184 -9.97 -5.99 -4.28
C PHE A 184 -10.23 -5.67 -5.76
N GLN A 185 -10.86 -6.59 -6.48
CA GLN A 185 -11.27 -6.36 -7.86
C GLN A 185 -12.25 -5.18 -7.97
N GLY A 186 -13.11 -4.99 -6.96
CA GLY A 186 -13.96 -3.82 -6.77
C GLY A 186 -13.14 -2.54 -6.69
N GLN A 187 -12.12 -2.48 -5.82
CA GLN A 187 -11.22 -1.32 -5.70
C GLN A 187 -10.50 -1.00 -7.01
N ILE A 188 -9.95 -2.00 -7.71
CA ILE A 188 -9.34 -1.80 -9.04
C ILE A 188 -10.33 -1.17 -10.01
N ARG A 189 -11.57 -1.68 -10.08
CA ARG A 189 -12.62 -1.09 -10.93
C ARG A 189 -12.94 0.32 -10.47
N ASN A 190 -13.09 0.53 -9.18
CA ASN A 190 -13.44 1.81 -8.59
C ASN A 190 -12.41 2.90 -8.92
N LEU A 191 -11.12 2.56 -8.87
CA LEU A 191 -10.04 3.48 -9.21
C LEU A 191 -9.91 3.68 -10.73
N PHE A 192 -9.82 2.62 -11.52
CA PHE A 192 -9.39 2.74 -12.92
C PHE A 192 -10.51 2.53 -13.95
N HIS A 193 -11.78 2.51 -13.54
CA HIS A 193 -12.88 2.53 -14.50
C HIS A 193 -13.08 3.94 -15.08
N PRO A 194 -13.27 4.12 -16.40
CA PRO A 194 -13.40 5.44 -17.02
C PRO A 194 -14.47 6.35 -16.40
N LYS A 195 -15.57 5.77 -15.89
CA LYS A 195 -16.65 6.52 -15.20
C LYS A 195 -16.19 7.19 -13.90
N ASN A 196 -15.12 6.69 -13.27
CA ASN A 196 -14.67 7.15 -11.96
C ASN A 196 -13.44 8.09 -12.03
N ARG A 197 -13.13 8.62 -13.23
CA ARG A 197 -12.03 9.59 -13.41
C ARG A 197 -12.16 10.80 -12.48
N GLY A 198 -13.39 11.22 -12.16
CA GLY A 198 -13.63 12.30 -11.21
C GLY A 198 -13.00 12.04 -9.84
N PHE A 199 -13.15 10.82 -9.32
CA PHE A 199 -12.54 10.43 -8.04
C PHE A 199 -11.02 10.43 -8.10
N LEU A 200 -10.43 9.89 -9.17
CA LEU A 200 -8.97 9.92 -9.34
C LEU A 200 -8.43 11.35 -9.42
N ASN A 201 -9.12 12.23 -10.13
CA ASN A 201 -8.75 13.64 -10.21
C ASN A 201 -8.84 14.28 -8.83
N TYR A 202 -9.92 14.03 -8.09
CA TYR A 202 -10.07 14.49 -6.70
C TYR A 202 -8.91 14.00 -5.81
N LEU A 203 -8.57 12.71 -5.84
CA LEU A 203 -7.43 12.19 -5.08
C LEU A 203 -6.11 12.89 -5.44
N LYS A 204 -5.88 13.19 -6.73
CA LYS A 204 -4.65 13.83 -7.20
C LYS A 204 -4.58 15.33 -6.93
N SER A 205 -5.71 16.05 -7.02
CA SER A 205 -5.74 17.51 -6.93
C SER A 205 -6.06 18.00 -5.52
N GLU A 206 -6.91 17.30 -4.79
CA GLU A 206 -7.46 17.79 -3.52
C GLU A 206 -6.76 17.20 -2.29
N ILE A 207 -6.10 16.05 -2.43
CA ILE A 207 -5.50 15.33 -1.30
C ILE A 207 -4.01 15.14 -1.54
N LYS A 208 -3.20 15.46 -0.54
CA LYS A 208 -1.78 15.14 -0.55
C LYS A 208 -1.59 13.71 -0.07
N VAL A 209 -1.31 12.80 -0.99
CA VAL A 209 -1.13 11.38 -0.71
C VAL A 209 0.35 11.03 -0.51
N LEU A 210 0.67 10.32 0.58
CA LEU A 210 1.96 9.70 0.82
C LEU A 210 1.75 8.22 1.14
N ASN A 211 2.53 7.36 0.48
CA ASN A 211 2.67 5.96 0.85
C ASN A 211 4.06 5.76 1.47
N ILE A 212 4.13 5.24 2.69
CA ILE A 212 5.36 4.87 3.39
C ILE A 212 5.44 3.35 3.37
N SER A 213 6.41 2.79 2.66
CA SER A 213 6.61 1.35 2.55
C SER A 213 7.77 0.92 3.44
N GLY A 214 7.48 0.07 4.42
CA GLY A 214 8.49 -0.55 5.27
C GLY A 214 9.18 -1.70 4.55
N MET A 215 10.51 -1.74 4.61
CA MET A 215 11.32 -2.89 4.21
C MET A 215 12.13 -3.36 5.43
N ALA A 216 11.96 -4.62 5.82
CA ALA A 216 12.67 -5.19 6.97
C ALA A 216 14.19 -5.03 6.80
N PRO A 217 14.96 -4.75 7.87
CA PRO A 217 16.41 -4.62 7.80
C PRO A 217 17.07 -5.95 7.42
N PHE A 218 17.72 -6.00 6.26
CA PHE A 218 18.48 -7.17 5.79
C PHE A 218 19.98 -6.98 6.06
N GLN A 219 20.38 -6.82 7.31
CA GLN A 219 21.77 -6.47 7.63
C GLN A 219 22.78 -7.62 7.53
N ASN A 220 22.41 -8.89 7.30
CA ASN A 220 23.43 -9.93 7.06
C ASN A 220 23.02 -11.00 6.02
N SER A 221 23.93 -11.16 5.07
CA SER A 221 24.14 -12.21 4.07
C SER A 221 23.52 -13.58 4.36
N PHE A 222 22.55 -13.98 3.52
CA PHE A 222 22.26 -15.34 2.98
C PHE A 222 20.82 -15.37 2.46
N LEU A 223 19.90 -14.72 3.19
CA LEU A 223 18.50 -14.53 2.79
C LEU A 223 18.29 -13.37 1.79
N SER A 224 19.31 -12.56 1.51
CA SER A 224 19.34 -11.53 0.44
C SER A 224 19.23 -12.11 -0.98
N GLY A 225 19.12 -13.44 -1.10
CA GLY A 225 18.70 -14.11 -2.31
C GLY A 225 17.32 -13.66 -2.75
N ILE A 226 17.01 -13.94 -4.02
CA ILE A 226 15.77 -13.59 -4.72
C ILE A 226 14.51 -14.01 -3.92
N GLY A 227 14.61 -14.98 -3.01
CA GLY A 227 13.53 -15.44 -2.13
C GLY A 227 13.01 -14.45 -1.08
N SER A 228 13.81 -13.52 -0.53
CA SER A 228 13.33 -12.64 0.56
C SER A 228 12.40 -11.52 0.11
N GLN A 229 12.38 -11.19 -1.19
CA GLN A 229 11.45 -10.20 -1.74
C GLN A 229 10.04 -10.78 -1.96
N PHE A 230 9.89 -12.10 -1.80
CA PHE A 230 8.63 -12.81 -2.00
C PHE A 230 8.06 -13.39 -0.72
N PHE A 231 8.82 -13.37 0.37
CA PHE A 231 8.33 -13.84 1.65
C PHE A 231 7.48 -12.74 2.29
N GLU A 232 6.20 -12.76 1.95
CA GLU A 232 5.18 -12.03 2.68
C GLU A 232 4.78 -12.82 3.95
N GLY A 233 4.77 -12.14 5.09
CA GLY A 233 4.30 -12.66 6.38
C GLY A 233 3.79 -11.51 7.25
N ASP A 234 3.42 -11.77 8.51
CA ASP A 234 2.95 -10.72 9.45
C ASP A 234 3.90 -9.51 9.54
N PHE A 235 5.20 -9.75 9.34
CA PHE A 235 6.26 -8.76 9.47
C PHE A 235 6.65 -8.08 8.15
N ILE A 236 6.24 -8.60 6.99
CA ILE A 236 6.68 -8.13 5.67
C ILE A 236 5.49 -8.21 4.72
N VAL A 237 5.01 -7.06 4.25
CA VAL A 237 4.07 -6.98 3.11
C VAL A 237 4.88 -6.72 1.82
N ASN A 238 4.37 -7.15 0.67
CA ASN A 238 5.10 -6.96 -0.58
C ASN A 238 5.07 -5.49 -1.00
N ILE A 239 6.25 -4.92 -1.28
CA ILE A 239 6.42 -3.50 -1.60
C ILE A 239 5.53 -3.03 -2.77
N PRO A 240 5.43 -3.76 -3.90
CA PRO A 240 4.45 -3.49 -4.95
C PRO A 240 3.02 -3.25 -4.46
N SER A 241 2.59 -3.94 -3.41
CA SER A 241 1.25 -3.82 -2.81
C SER A 241 1.10 -2.61 -1.89
N MET A 242 2.21 -2.08 -1.35
CA MET A 242 2.22 -0.98 -0.37
C MET A 242 2.05 0.43 -0.95
N THR A 243 1.77 0.56 -2.24
CA THR A 243 1.72 1.86 -2.91
C THR A 243 0.49 1.97 -3.78
N LEU A 244 -0.15 3.14 -3.81
CA LEU A 244 -1.23 3.40 -4.78
C LEU A 244 -0.72 3.65 -6.20
N ASN A 245 0.59 3.72 -6.39
CA ASN A 245 1.20 3.95 -7.69
C ASN A 245 1.26 2.64 -8.50
N THR A 246 0.66 2.63 -9.68
CA THR A 246 0.53 1.41 -10.50
C THR A 246 0.79 1.65 -11.98
N LEU A 247 1.12 0.58 -12.68
CA LEU A 247 1.01 0.52 -14.14
C LEU A 247 -0.36 -0.08 -14.51
N ASN A 248 -1.11 0.60 -15.36
CA ASN A 248 -2.41 0.11 -15.82
C ASN A 248 -2.35 -0.17 -17.32
N ALA A 249 -2.38 -1.44 -17.69
CA ALA A 249 -2.36 -1.89 -19.06
C ALA A 249 -3.76 -2.39 -19.47
N MET A 250 -4.23 -1.95 -20.64
CA MET A 250 -5.40 -2.52 -21.27
C MET A 250 -4.98 -3.17 -22.58
N ALA A 251 -5.16 -4.48 -22.67
CA ALA A 251 -4.99 -5.24 -23.89
C ALA A 251 -6.37 -5.49 -24.52
N GLY A 252 -6.47 -5.20 -25.81
CA GLY A 252 -7.67 -5.45 -26.59
C GLY A 252 -7.37 -5.24 -28.06
N SER A 253 -8.03 -5.98 -28.94
CA SER A 253 -8.07 -5.61 -30.35
C SER A 253 -9.51 -5.70 -30.84
N LEU A 254 -9.95 -4.69 -31.59
CA LEU A 254 -11.18 -4.78 -32.38
C LEU A 254 -11.04 -5.85 -33.49
N ASN A 255 -9.81 -6.11 -33.95
CA ASN A 255 -9.46 -7.04 -35.02
C ASN A 255 -8.36 -8.03 -34.58
N TYR A 256 -8.75 -9.16 -33.99
CA TYR A 256 -7.85 -10.27 -33.67
C TYR A 256 -7.53 -11.08 -34.93
N LYS A 257 -6.67 -10.56 -35.80
CA LYS A 257 -6.11 -11.35 -36.93
C LYS A 257 -4.91 -12.20 -36.51
N GLU A 258 -4.30 -11.90 -35.37
CA GLU A 258 -3.09 -12.55 -34.86
C GLU A 258 -3.29 -13.03 -33.42
N ASP A 259 -2.51 -14.04 -33.01
CA ASP A 259 -2.50 -14.55 -31.64
C ASP A 259 -1.85 -13.58 -30.65
N LEU A 260 -1.01 -12.66 -31.13
CA LEU A 260 -0.42 -11.60 -30.33
C LEU A 260 -1.40 -10.43 -30.17
N VAL A 261 -1.83 -10.21 -28.94
CA VAL A 261 -2.66 -9.07 -28.55
C VAL A 261 -1.74 -7.93 -28.15
N GLN A 262 -1.82 -6.83 -28.89
CA GLN A 262 -1.11 -5.60 -28.53
C GLN A 262 -1.74 -4.97 -27.28
N VAL A 263 -0.89 -4.53 -26.35
CA VAL A 263 -1.31 -3.63 -25.28
C VAL A 263 -1.64 -2.28 -25.92
N LEU A 264 -2.92 -1.91 -25.89
CA LEU A 264 -3.40 -0.68 -26.53
C LEU A 264 -2.84 0.56 -25.85
N LYS A 265 -2.67 0.48 -24.52
CA LYS A 265 -2.18 1.58 -23.70
C LYS A 265 -1.69 1.05 -22.36
N THR A 266 -0.48 1.46 -21.98
CA THR A 266 0.00 1.42 -20.59
C THR A 266 -0.09 2.84 -20.03
N HIS A 267 -0.75 2.99 -18.88
CA HIS A 267 -0.85 4.25 -18.17
C HIS A 267 -0.25 4.10 -16.78
N LYS A 268 0.80 4.87 -16.52
CA LYS A 268 1.35 5.03 -15.17
C LYS A 268 0.40 5.89 -14.35
N SER A 269 -0.16 5.32 -13.29
CA SER A 269 -0.99 6.05 -12.34
C SER A 269 -0.17 6.38 -11.11
N GLU A 270 0.25 7.62 -10.99
CA GLU A 270 0.90 8.14 -9.77
C GLU A 270 -0.17 8.85 -8.94
N LEU A 271 -0.67 8.16 -7.91
CA LEU A 271 -1.72 8.64 -7.01
C LEU A 271 -1.17 9.25 -5.73
N GLY A 272 0.11 9.06 -5.44
CA GLY A 272 0.76 9.67 -4.29
C GLY A 272 2.27 9.64 -4.35
N LYS A 273 2.89 10.40 -3.45
CA LYS A 273 4.33 10.31 -3.25
C LYS A 273 4.68 8.99 -2.54
N GLN A 274 5.92 8.57 -2.65
CA GLN A 274 6.41 7.30 -2.10
C GLN A 274 7.65 7.53 -1.24
N SER A 275 7.61 7.00 -0.01
CA SER A 275 8.75 6.86 0.88
C SER A 275 9.08 5.38 1.07
N TYR A 276 10.35 5.04 1.03
CA TYR A 276 10.85 3.73 1.45
C TYR A 276 11.64 3.90 2.73
N VAL A 277 11.34 3.09 3.74
CA VAL A 277 11.98 3.18 5.06
C VAL A 277 12.35 1.80 5.58
N ILE A 278 13.42 1.74 6.37
CA ILE A 278 13.79 0.51 7.07
C ILE A 278 12.76 0.30 8.18
N GLY A 279 12.13 -0.86 8.20
CA GLY A 279 11.18 -1.25 9.23
C GLY A 279 10.32 -2.44 8.83
N THR A 280 9.87 -3.19 9.83
CA THR A 280 8.91 -4.28 9.66
C THR A 280 7.49 -3.74 9.62
N HIS A 281 6.54 -4.56 9.16
CA HIS A 281 5.12 -4.20 9.13
C HIS A 281 4.54 -4.00 10.53
N ILE A 282 4.86 -4.89 11.47
CA ILE A 282 4.56 -4.75 12.90
C ILE A 282 5.84 -4.83 13.72
N ASP A 283 5.82 -4.33 14.94
CA ASP A 283 6.95 -4.46 15.87
C ASP A 283 7.29 -5.95 16.10
N VAL A 284 8.58 -6.25 16.04
CA VAL A 284 9.14 -7.54 16.43
C VAL A 284 9.78 -7.26 17.77
N TYR A 285 9.13 -7.66 18.87
CA TYR A 285 9.61 -7.72 20.27
C TYR A 285 10.60 -6.64 20.74
N ALA A 286 10.36 -6.07 21.93
CA ALA A 286 11.34 -5.25 22.63
C ALA A 286 12.73 -5.94 22.68
N GLY A 287 13.71 -5.38 21.97
CA GLY A 287 15.09 -5.87 21.89
C GLY A 287 15.54 -6.50 20.55
N THR A 288 14.66 -6.65 19.55
CA THR A 288 15.06 -7.09 18.20
C THR A 288 15.39 -5.92 17.26
N ILE A 289 16.36 -6.14 16.36
CA ILE A 289 16.81 -5.12 15.39
C ILE A 289 15.74 -4.97 14.29
N GLY A 290 14.91 -3.94 14.40
CA GLY A 290 13.96 -3.53 13.37
C GLY A 290 12.73 -2.84 13.96
N TYR A 291 12.57 -1.54 13.68
CA TYR A 291 11.40 -0.78 14.11
C TYR A 291 10.17 -1.21 13.30
N GLY A 292 9.03 -1.40 13.97
CA GLY A 292 7.74 -1.42 13.27
C GLY A 292 7.54 -0.08 12.55
N VAL A 293 7.17 -0.07 11.27
CA VAL A 293 7.12 1.16 10.44
C VAL A 293 6.28 2.29 11.04
N VAL A 294 5.30 1.94 11.88
CA VAL A 294 4.41 2.87 12.59
C VAL A 294 4.66 2.97 14.08
N ASP A 295 5.45 2.07 14.67
CA ASP A 295 5.64 1.99 16.11
C ASP A 295 6.65 3.04 16.58
N THR A 296 6.14 4.24 16.85
CA THR A 296 6.98 5.39 17.14
C THR A 296 7.51 5.27 18.57
N PRO A 297 8.84 5.26 18.77
CA PRO A 297 9.41 5.05 20.09
C PRO A 297 9.34 6.34 20.93
N GLU A 298 9.56 6.23 22.23
CA GLU A 298 9.40 7.36 23.17
C GLU A 298 10.40 8.49 22.90
N GLU A 299 11.60 8.15 22.40
CA GLU A 299 12.64 9.10 22.02
C GLU A 299 12.14 10.11 20.97
N CYS A 300 11.12 9.75 20.18
CA CYS A 300 10.51 10.65 19.21
C CYS A 300 9.60 11.72 19.81
N LEU A 301 9.38 11.71 21.12
CA LEU A 301 8.87 12.87 21.85
C LEU A 301 9.83 14.07 21.73
N GLU A 302 11.13 13.83 21.59
CA GLU A 302 12.14 14.85 21.29
C GLU A 302 12.61 14.70 19.84
N LEU A 303 12.19 15.61 18.95
CA LEU A 303 12.48 15.47 17.51
C LEU A 303 13.98 15.38 17.21
N SER A 304 14.85 15.99 18.02
CA SER A 304 16.31 15.92 17.87
C SER A 304 16.89 14.54 18.22
N ALA A 305 16.19 13.73 19.00
CA ALA A 305 16.58 12.37 19.38
C ALA A 305 15.90 11.29 18.52
N CYS A 306 14.88 11.66 17.74
CA CYS A 306 14.12 10.73 16.91
C CYS A 306 14.90 10.27 15.66
N ASP A 307 15.34 9.02 15.65
CA ASP A 307 15.94 8.38 14.46
C ASP A 307 14.96 7.48 13.69
N HIS A 308 13.73 7.30 14.19
CA HIS A 308 12.74 6.39 13.62
C HIS A 308 12.35 6.78 12.17
N PRO A 309 12.73 5.98 11.15
CA PRO A 309 12.58 6.37 9.74
C PRO A 309 11.14 6.62 9.29
N GLY A 310 10.19 5.79 9.72
CA GLY A 310 8.76 5.92 9.39
C GLY A 310 8.16 7.23 9.91
N PHE A 311 8.27 7.47 11.21
CA PHE A 311 7.92 8.75 11.85
C PHE A 311 8.60 9.96 11.19
N ASN A 312 9.92 9.91 10.92
CA ASN A 312 10.63 11.02 10.30
C ASN A 312 10.08 11.36 8.90
N SER A 313 9.75 10.36 8.10
CA SER A 313 9.08 10.57 6.80
C SER A 313 7.67 11.16 6.97
N LEU A 314 6.88 10.62 7.90
CA LEU A 314 5.55 11.14 8.23
C LEU A 314 5.61 12.60 8.68
N PHE A 315 6.45 12.91 9.67
CA PHE A 315 6.60 14.25 10.25
C PHE A 315 7.03 15.28 9.20
N SER A 316 8.03 14.95 8.39
CA SER A 316 8.50 15.81 7.30
C SER A 316 7.39 16.08 6.27
N PHE A 317 6.58 15.06 5.95
CA PHE A 317 5.46 15.23 5.04
C PHE A 317 4.33 16.06 5.66
N LEU A 318 3.97 15.82 6.92
CA LEU A 318 2.92 16.57 7.62
C LEU A 318 3.27 18.05 7.79
N THR A 319 4.55 18.38 8.04
CA THR A 319 4.97 19.76 8.32
C THR A 319 5.47 20.52 7.10
N LYS A 320 6.15 19.85 6.15
CA LYS A 320 6.86 20.49 5.03
C LYS A 320 6.43 19.99 3.65
N ASP A 321 5.53 19.01 3.58
CA ASP A 321 5.18 18.28 2.34
C ASP A 321 6.39 17.63 1.64
N VAL A 322 7.48 17.42 2.38
CA VAL A 322 8.72 16.79 1.92
C VAL A 322 8.66 15.30 2.19
N VAL A 323 9.14 14.50 1.24
CA VAL A 323 9.19 13.05 1.36
C VAL A 323 10.62 12.63 1.61
N LEU A 324 10.86 12.06 2.78
CA LEU A 324 12.13 11.44 3.12
C LEU A 324 12.06 9.98 2.69
N THR A 325 13.05 9.53 1.92
CA THR A 325 13.12 8.16 1.43
C THR A 325 14.55 7.64 1.56
N ASP A 326 14.69 6.40 1.98
CA ASP A 326 15.96 5.71 2.03
C ASP A 326 16.38 5.28 0.61
N LYS A 327 17.48 5.88 0.14
CA LYS A 327 18.03 5.61 -1.19
C LYS A 327 18.67 4.23 -1.28
N GLU A 328 19.21 3.69 -0.20
CA GLU A 328 19.80 2.35 -0.20
C GLU A 328 18.71 1.29 -0.31
N ILE A 329 17.57 1.47 0.37
CA ILE A 329 16.40 0.61 0.17
C ILE A 329 15.94 0.66 -1.28
N THR A 330 15.80 1.87 -1.84
CA THR A 330 15.33 2.04 -3.22
C THR A 330 16.17 1.25 -4.23
N LYS A 331 17.49 1.14 -4.00
CA LYS A 331 18.41 0.39 -4.89
C LYS A 331 18.23 -1.13 -4.83
N VAL A 332 17.73 -1.66 -3.71
CA VAL A 332 17.61 -3.12 -3.50
C VAL A 332 16.22 -3.67 -3.80
N ILE A 333 15.23 -2.80 -4.00
CA ILE A 333 13.89 -3.19 -4.48
C ILE A 333 14.01 -3.80 -5.87
N LYS A 334 13.56 -5.05 -6.03
CA LYS A 334 13.50 -5.76 -7.31
C LYS A 334 12.12 -6.34 -7.61
N GLY A 335 11.30 -6.56 -6.58
CA GLY A 335 9.99 -7.19 -6.67
C GLY A 335 9.00 -6.41 -7.52
N PHE A 336 8.11 -7.11 -8.20
CA PHE A 336 6.93 -6.57 -8.90
C PHE A 336 5.74 -7.49 -8.67
N ASP A 337 4.54 -6.92 -8.80
CA ASP A 337 3.30 -7.69 -8.90
C ASP A 337 2.63 -7.43 -10.25
N LEU A 338 2.14 -8.48 -10.89
CA LEU A 338 1.37 -8.42 -12.14
C LEU A 338 0.01 -9.08 -11.94
N HIS A 339 -1.00 -8.23 -11.84
CA HIS A 339 -2.40 -8.55 -11.63
C HIS A 339 -3.08 -8.65 -13.00
N VAL A 340 -3.43 -9.86 -13.43
CA VAL A 340 -4.04 -10.08 -14.75
C VAL A 340 -5.52 -10.40 -14.59
N MET A 341 -6.37 -9.55 -15.17
CA MET A 341 -7.82 -9.69 -15.21
C MET A 341 -8.24 -10.05 -16.64
N VAL A 342 -8.69 -11.29 -16.82
CA VAL A 342 -9.12 -11.83 -18.11
C VAL A 342 -10.64 -11.92 -18.13
N GLY A 343 -11.28 -11.13 -19.00
CA GLY A 343 -12.71 -11.25 -19.30
C GLY A 343 -12.95 -12.35 -20.32
N PHE A 344 -13.71 -13.36 -19.94
CA PHE A 344 -14.14 -14.48 -20.78
C PHE A 344 -15.52 -14.20 -21.38
N PRO A 345 -15.80 -14.68 -22.61
CA PRO A 345 -17.12 -14.55 -23.20
C PRO A 345 -18.16 -15.40 -22.46
N LYS A 346 -19.43 -15.02 -22.57
CA LYS A 346 -20.55 -15.78 -22.00
C LYS A 346 -20.57 -17.21 -22.56
N GLY A 347 -20.95 -18.18 -21.73
CA GLY A 347 -21.09 -19.58 -22.14
C GLY A 347 -19.77 -20.34 -22.31
N ILE A 348 -18.67 -19.84 -21.73
CA ILE A 348 -17.48 -20.65 -21.48
C ILE A 348 -17.76 -21.56 -20.28
N THR A 349 -17.55 -22.85 -20.45
CA THR A 349 -17.57 -23.81 -19.34
C THR A 349 -16.18 -23.93 -18.73
N LYS A 350 -16.04 -24.51 -17.54
CA LYS A 350 -14.72 -24.85 -16.96
C LYS A 350 -13.73 -23.67 -16.83
N LEU A 351 -14.19 -22.47 -16.48
CA LEU A 351 -13.33 -21.29 -16.24
C LEU A 351 -12.14 -21.56 -15.29
N SER A 352 -12.27 -22.52 -14.38
CA SER A 352 -11.19 -22.99 -13.51
C SER A 352 -9.99 -23.58 -14.23
N GLU A 353 -10.16 -24.05 -15.49
CA GLU A 353 -9.10 -24.57 -16.35
C GLU A 353 -8.31 -23.46 -17.06
N ALA A 354 -8.68 -22.18 -16.90
CA ALA A 354 -7.92 -21.07 -17.46
C ALA A 354 -6.55 -20.93 -16.79
N GLN A 355 -5.52 -20.73 -17.60
CA GLN A 355 -4.12 -20.62 -17.18
C GLN A 355 -3.41 -19.47 -17.88
N ILE A 356 -2.40 -18.92 -17.21
CA ILE A 356 -1.42 -18.01 -17.81
C ILE A 356 -0.05 -18.66 -17.76
N VAL A 357 0.65 -18.68 -18.89
CA VAL A 357 2.02 -19.16 -19.01
C VAL A 357 2.94 -17.98 -19.29
N VAL A 358 3.98 -17.80 -18.47
CA VAL A 358 5.02 -16.79 -18.71
C VAL A 358 6.07 -17.36 -19.67
N LYS A 359 6.28 -16.69 -20.82
CA LYS A 359 7.10 -17.24 -21.92
C LYS A 359 8.58 -16.88 -21.85
N ASN A 360 8.91 -15.69 -21.38
CA ASN A 360 10.30 -15.23 -21.31
C ASN A 360 10.98 -15.53 -19.96
N GLN A 361 10.67 -16.68 -19.34
CA GLN A 361 11.29 -17.06 -18.07
C GLN A 361 12.80 -17.38 -18.23
N GLU A 362 13.25 -17.78 -19.42
CA GLU A 362 14.67 -17.99 -19.71
C GLU A 362 15.47 -16.68 -19.79
N ASP A 363 14.78 -15.53 -19.82
CA ASP A 363 15.42 -14.24 -19.66
C ASP A 363 16.00 -14.13 -18.25
N LYS A 364 17.34 -14.13 -18.16
CA LYS A 364 18.09 -14.03 -16.90
C LYS A 364 17.77 -12.74 -16.11
N GLU A 365 17.03 -11.82 -16.71
CA GLU A 365 16.60 -10.57 -16.10
C GLU A 365 15.35 -10.67 -15.23
N ILE A 366 14.53 -11.73 -15.37
CA ILE A 366 13.27 -11.91 -14.63
C ILE A 366 13.34 -13.20 -13.84
N ASN A 367 13.12 -13.13 -12.52
CA ASN A 367 12.92 -14.32 -11.70
C ASN A 367 11.52 -14.34 -11.11
N LEU A 368 10.74 -15.36 -11.45
CA LEU A 368 9.38 -15.55 -10.98
C LEU A 368 9.39 -16.16 -9.56
N SER A 369 8.45 -15.72 -8.74
CA SER A 369 8.26 -16.29 -7.42
C SER A 369 7.64 -17.68 -7.53
N ASN A 370 8.38 -18.70 -7.09
CA ASN A 370 7.87 -20.07 -6.96
C ASN A 370 7.03 -20.28 -5.69
N TYR A 371 6.82 -19.24 -4.87
CA TYR A 371 6.13 -19.36 -3.58
C TYR A 371 4.68 -19.87 -3.74
N ARG A 372 4.00 -19.50 -4.82
CA ARG A 372 2.60 -19.89 -5.09
C ARG A 372 2.43 -20.89 -6.24
N PHE A 373 3.37 -20.91 -7.18
CA PHE A 373 3.23 -21.65 -8.43
C PHE A 373 4.54 -22.35 -8.71
N ASN A 374 4.47 -23.62 -9.12
CA ASN A 374 5.66 -24.36 -9.52
C ASN A 374 5.92 -24.09 -11.01
N GLY A 375 6.89 -23.24 -11.31
CA GLY A 375 7.26 -22.90 -12.70
C GLY A 375 6.52 -21.68 -13.25
N ASN A 376 6.37 -21.61 -14.58
CA ASN A 376 5.78 -20.49 -15.32
C ASN A 376 4.26 -20.59 -15.53
N GLU A 377 3.63 -21.67 -15.09
CA GLU A 377 2.19 -21.88 -15.25
C GLU A 377 1.42 -21.40 -14.02
N HIS A 378 0.56 -20.40 -14.22
CA HIS A 378 -0.23 -19.76 -13.18
C HIS A 378 -1.71 -20.06 -13.39
N LYS A 379 -2.34 -20.69 -12.39
CA LYS A 379 -3.79 -20.87 -12.34
C LYS A 379 -4.47 -19.61 -11.80
N ASN A 380 -5.75 -19.44 -12.14
CA ASN A 380 -6.54 -18.36 -11.55
C ASN A 380 -6.60 -18.54 -10.02
N ILE A 381 -6.49 -17.42 -9.29
CA ILE A 381 -6.62 -17.42 -7.83
C ILE A 381 -8.03 -17.06 -7.37
N SER A 382 -8.85 -16.55 -8.28
CA SER A 382 -10.27 -16.25 -8.06
C SER A 382 -11.01 -16.11 -9.39
N LEU A 383 -12.30 -16.44 -9.38
CA LEU A 383 -13.23 -16.28 -10.50
C LEU A 383 -14.41 -15.42 -10.04
N ASP A 384 -14.74 -14.39 -10.82
CA ASP A 384 -16.02 -13.69 -10.73
C ASP A 384 -16.94 -14.29 -11.80
N LEU A 385 -17.68 -15.35 -11.41
CA LEU A 385 -18.50 -16.14 -12.34
C LEU A 385 -19.59 -15.30 -12.99
N ASP A 386 -20.22 -14.39 -12.24
CA ASP A 386 -21.29 -13.53 -12.72
C ASP A 386 -20.81 -12.59 -13.85
N LYS A 387 -19.54 -12.20 -13.79
CA LYS A 387 -18.92 -11.32 -14.79
C LYS A 387 -18.05 -12.05 -15.81
N GLY A 388 -17.87 -13.36 -15.65
CA GLY A 388 -16.95 -14.15 -16.46
C GLY A 388 -15.51 -13.63 -16.39
N ILE A 389 -15.03 -13.19 -15.22
CA ILE A 389 -13.66 -12.67 -15.06
C ILE A 389 -12.80 -13.69 -14.32
N GLY A 390 -11.71 -14.12 -14.95
CA GLY A 390 -10.63 -14.84 -14.29
C GLY A 390 -9.54 -13.88 -13.84
N TYR A 391 -9.10 -14.04 -12.60
CA TYR A 391 -8.04 -13.23 -12.02
C TYR A 391 -6.81 -14.09 -11.71
N PHE A 392 -5.66 -13.59 -12.13
CA PHE A 392 -4.35 -14.22 -11.97
C PHE A 392 -3.38 -13.25 -11.32
N LEU A 393 -2.43 -13.78 -10.56
CA LEU A 393 -1.35 -13.01 -9.97
C LEU A 393 -0.03 -13.65 -10.33
N ILE A 394 0.85 -12.86 -10.93
CA ILE A 394 2.23 -13.22 -11.21
C ILE A 394 3.09 -12.31 -10.35
N LYS A 395 4.00 -12.92 -9.59
CA LYS A 395 4.96 -12.20 -8.76
C LYS A 395 6.36 -12.55 -9.23
N GLY A 396 7.24 -11.57 -9.22
CA GLY A 396 8.62 -11.81 -9.63
C GLY A 396 9.53 -10.67 -9.22
N SER A 397 10.80 -10.80 -9.58
CA SER A 397 11.85 -9.82 -9.30
C SER A 397 12.59 -9.53 -10.59
N LEU A 398 12.85 -8.24 -10.83
CA LEU A 398 13.69 -7.78 -11.92
C LEU A 398 15.16 -7.74 -11.45
N ILE A 399 15.97 -8.68 -11.94
CA ILE A 399 17.40 -8.78 -11.61
C ILE A 399 18.21 -7.74 -12.41
N SER A 400 17.70 -7.34 -13.58
CA SER A 400 18.34 -6.33 -14.43
C SER A 400 18.59 -5.02 -13.69
N LYS A 401 19.52 -4.20 -14.18
CA LYS A 401 19.74 -2.85 -13.64
C LYS A 401 18.61 -1.88 -14.03
N LEU A 402 17.80 -2.24 -15.02
CA LEU A 402 16.70 -1.42 -15.50
C LEU A 402 15.58 -1.35 -14.45
N PRO A 403 14.83 -0.24 -14.39
CA PRO A 403 13.70 -0.08 -13.47
C PRO A 403 12.47 -0.90 -13.92
N SER A 404 12.34 -1.18 -15.21
CA SER A 404 11.25 -1.96 -15.79
C SER A 404 11.75 -3.01 -16.77
N ASN A 405 10.90 -4.01 -17.05
CA ASN A 405 11.10 -5.01 -18.09
C ASN A 405 9.73 -5.44 -18.66
N SER A 406 9.73 -6.15 -19.78
CA SER A 406 8.52 -6.72 -20.39
C SER A 406 8.37 -8.19 -20.06
N ILE A 407 7.14 -8.63 -19.84
CA ILE A 407 6.77 -10.03 -19.64
C ILE A 407 5.83 -10.43 -20.77
N GLU A 408 6.16 -11.53 -21.47
CA GLU A 408 5.24 -12.14 -22.42
C GLU A 408 4.40 -13.20 -21.70
N LEU A 409 3.08 -13.00 -21.73
CA LEU A 409 2.08 -13.89 -21.17
C LEU A 409 1.37 -14.63 -22.30
N GLU A 410 1.13 -15.93 -22.12
CA GLU A 410 0.25 -16.73 -22.97
C GLU A 410 -0.96 -17.20 -22.15
N ILE A 411 -2.16 -16.81 -22.59
CA ILE A 411 -3.42 -17.15 -21.94
C ILE A 411 -3.99 -18.38 -22.64
N ARG A 412 -4.17 -19.45 -21.87
CA ARG A 412 -4.66 -20.75 -22.32
C ARG A 412 -6.00 -21.07 -21.68
N HIS A 413 -6.94 -21.55 -22.49
CA HIS A 413 -8.16 -22.22 -22.04
C HIS A 413 -8.67 -23.12 -23.18
N PRO A 414 -9.26 -24.30 -22.90
CA PRO A 414 -9.70 -25.22 -23.96
C PRO A 414 -10.68 -24.61 -24.96
N GLU A 415 -11.56 -23.73 -24.48
CA GLU A 415 -12.64 -23.10 -25.26
C GLU A 415 -12.30 -21.71 -25.85
N ILE A 416 -11.10 -21.18 -25.64
CA ILE A 416 -10.70 -19.87 -26.20
C ILE A 416 -9.52 -20.04 -27.15
N THR A 417 -9.43 -19.18 -28.16
CA THR A 417 -8.19 -19.10 -28.95
C THR A 417 -7.07 -18.60 -28.04
N THR A 418 -5.92 -19.28 -28.05
CA THR A 418 -4.76 -18.88 -27.24
C THR A 418 -4.34 -17.45 -27.60
N ARG A 419 -3.99 -16.66 -26.59
CA ARG A 419 -3.60 -15.27 -26.78
C ARG A 419 -2.27 -15.00 -26.11
N ARG A 420 -1.41 -14.25 -26.79
CA ARG A 420 -0.15 -13.76 -26.23
C ARG A 420 -0.24 -12.26 -25.99
N VAL A 421 0.35 -11.77 -24.92
CA VAL A 421 0.38 -10.33 -24.60
C VAL A 421 1.70 -10.00 -23.94
N VAL A 422 2.33 -8.91 -24.39
CA VAL A 422 3.56 -8.40 -23.79
C VAL A 422 3.19 -7.22 -22.90
N VAL A 423 3.52 -7.30 -21.62
CA VAL A 423 3.17 -6.28 -20.62
C VAL A 423 4.41 -5.79 -19.89
N GLU A 424 4.53 -4.48 -19.72
CA GLU A 424 5.61 -3.88 -18.91
C GLU A 424 5.33 -4.05 -17.42
N VAL A 425 6.36 -4.41 -16.66
CA VAL A 425 6.37 -4.43 -15.19
C VAL A 425 7.51 -3.56 -14.65
N GLU A 426 7.36 -2.99 -13.46
CA GLU A 426 8.33 -2.08 -12.84
C GLU A 426 8.66 -2.53 -11.40
N LYS A 427 9.92 -2.36 -10.99
CA LYS A 427 10.37 -2.63 -9.62
C LYS A 427 9.55 -1.82 -8.61
N GLY A 428 9.15 -2.47 -7.54
CA GLY A 428 8.42 -1.87 -6.42
C GLY A 428 6.98 -1.49 -6.75
N LYS A 429 6.40 -1.98 -7.86
CA LYS A 429 5.05 -1.60 -8.28
C LYS A 429 4.18 -2.78 -8.70
N ALA A 430 2.89 -2.58 -8.49
CA ALA A 430 1.86 -3.41 -9.10
C ALA A 430 1.53 -2.94 -10.52
N THR A 431 1.37 -3.91 -11.40
CA THR A 431 0.89 -3.76 -12.78
C THR A 431 -0.47 -4.42 -12.90
N ILE A 432 -1.47 -3.68 -13.35
CA ILE A 432 -2.83 -4.17 -13.55
C ILE A 432 -3.05 -4.31 -15.06
N LEU A 433 -3.08 -5.54 -15.54
CA LEU A 433 -3.41 -5.88 -16.92
C LEU A 433 -4.87 -6.29 -17.02
N ARG A 434 -5.66 -5.57 -17.82
CA ARG A 434 -7.02 -5.97 -18.19
C ARG A 434 -7.06 -6.42 -19.63
N MET A 435 -7.66 -7.57 -19.88
CA MET A 435 -7.83 -8.09 -21.23
C MET A 435 -9.15 -8.83 -21.41
N ILE A 436 -9.59 -8.96 -22.65
CA ILE A 436 -10.78 -9.73 -23.03
C ILE A 436 -10.35 -10.78 -24.06
N VAL A 437 -10.77 -12.03 -23.85
CA VAL A 437 -10.53 -13.12 -24.79
C VAL A 437 -11.81 -13.44 -25.58
N ARG A 438 -11.67 -14.07 -26.75
CA ARG A 438 -12.82 -14.52 -27.57
C ARG A 438 -12.92 -16.04 -27.53
N LYS A 439 -14.16 -16.54 -27.65
CA LYS A 439 -14.44 -17.98 -27.79
C LYS A 439 -13.90 -18.42 -29.15
N LYS A 440 -13.41 -19.66 -29.22
CA LYS A 440 -12.96 -20.25 -30.49
C LYS A 440 -14.06 -20.24 -31.54
#